data_AF-A0A7I9VRK7-F1
#
_entry.id   AF-A0A7I9VRK7-F1
#
_cell.length_a   1.000
_cell.length_b   1.000
_cell.length_c   1.000
_cell.angle_alpha   90.00
_cell.angle_beta   90.00
_cell.angle_gamma   90.00
#
_symmetry.space_group_name_H-M   'P 1'
#
loop_
_entity.id
_entity.type
_entity.pdbx_description
1 polymer ?
#
loop_
_entity_poly.entity_id
_entity_poly.type
_entity_poly.pdbx_seq_one_letter_code
_entity_poly.pdbx_strand_id
1 'polypeptide(L)'
;MRGVATRALGAALRASLLAAALAGAAAQAGEPAAGAPPAGGQARPRPPRATAAAEAARWHARHGHYFERNWGVDVVGVRRVSSGYMLRFNYRVVDPGRAAALTDRKVRPYLIDEATHTALAVPAMENVGELRQVAPLEPNRTYFMIFGNPGGLVRKGGHVTLVIGNFRAEGLVVD
;
A
#
# COMPACT_ATOMS: atom_id res chain seq x y z
N MET A 1 -12.99 63.76 -4.81
CA MET A 1 -14.08 64.71 -4.52
C MET A 1 -15.34 64.26 -5.25
N ARG A 2 -16.45 64.09 -4.51
CA ARG A 2 -17.87 64.04 -4.95
C ARG A 2 -18.29 62.84 -5.82
N GLY A 3 -19.39 62.11 -5.62
CA GLY A 3 -20.49 62.07 -4.65
C GLY A 3 -21.14 60.66 -4.77
N VAL A 4 -21.58 60.01 -3.68
CA VAL A 4 -22.90 60.02 -3.01
C VAL A 4 -24.11 59.72 -3.92
N ALA A 5 -24.99 58.86 -3.37
CA ALA A 5 -26.42 58.63 -3.66
C ALA A 5 -26.72 57.47 -4.67
N THR A 6 -27.67 56.54 -4.48
CA THR A 6 -28.76 56.34 -3.51
C THR A 6 -29.26 54.88 -3.58
N ARG A 7 -29.86 54.46 -2.46
CA ARG A 7 -30.61 53.23 -2.12
C ARG A 7 -31.59 52.67 -3.18
N ALA A 8 -31.87 51.36 -3.07
CA ALA A 8 -33.23 50.82 -3.20
C ALA A 8 -33.43 49.58 -2.30
N LEU A 9 -34.43 49.67 -1.42
CA LEU A 9 -35.01 48.61 -0.58
C LEU A 9 -35.87 47.67 -1.44
N GLY A 10 -36.07 46.43 -0.98
CA GLY A 10 -37.15 45.57 -1.47
C GLY A 10 -37.21 44.21 -0.78
N ALA A 11 -37.66 44.18 0.47
CA ALA A 11 -38.05 42.95 1.16
C ALA A 11 -39.50 42.59 0.82
N ALA A 12 -39.79 41.30 0.60
CA ALA A 12 -41.16 40.79 0.68
C ALA A 12 -41.19 39.31 1.11
N LEU A 13 -41.58 39.15 2.38
CA LEU A 13 -41.98 37.95 3.10
C LEU A 13 -43.13 37.21 2.41
N ARG A 14 -43.15 35.87 2.44
CA ARG A 14 -44.39 35.08 2.57
C ARG A 14 -44.14 33.82 3.40
N ALA A 15 -44.41 33.95 4.70
CA ALA A 15 -44.69 32.83 5.59
C ALA A 15 -46.21 32.57 5.55
N SER A 16 -46.61 31.30 5.51
CA SER A 16 -48.01 30.92 5.65
C SER A 16 -48.09 29.66 6.50
N LEU A 17 -48.74 29.80 7.65
CA LEU A 17 -49.04 28.80 8.67
C LEU A 17 -50.57 28.73 8.83
N LEU A 18 -51.05 27.56 9.27
CA LEU A 18 -52.35 27.13 9.85
C LEU A 18 -52.96 25.97 9.02
N ALA A 19 -53.01 24.71 9.49
CA ALA A 19 -53.59 24.09 10.70
C ALA A 19 -55.12 23.87 10.62
N ALA A 20 -55.55 22.60 10.66
CA ALA A 20 -56.67 22.10 11.47
C ALA A 20 -56.96 20.61 11.17
N ALA A 21 -57.08 19.81 12.24
CA ALA A 21 -57.55 18.43 12.26
C ALA A 21 -59.05 18.37 12.59
N LEU A 22 -59.74 17.28 12.23
CA LEU A 22 -60.84 16.64 12.98
C LEU A 22 -61.27 15.30 12.31
N ALA A 23 -61.84 14.41 13.13
CA ALA A 23 -61.87 12.94 13.04
C ALA A 23 -63.05 12.30 12.28
N GLY A 24 -62.99 10.99 11.99
CA GLY A 24 -64.20 10.18 11.68
C GLY A 24 -64.03 8.79 11.03
N ALA A 25 -63.87 7.75 11.87
CA ALA A 25 -64.43 6.37 11.83
C ALA A 25 -64.39 5.44 10.59
N ALA A 26 -63.65 4.33 10.78
CA ALA A 26 -64.00 2.91 10.60
C ALA A 26 -64.48 2.33 9.25
N ALA A 27 -63.64 1.48 8.65
CA ALA A 27 -64.05 0.21 8.05
C ALA A 27 -62.87 -0.78 8.01
N GLN A 28 -63.08 -1.95 8.61
CA GLN A 28 -62.18 -3.11 8.61
C GLN A 28 -62.13 -3.75 7.22
N ALA A 29 -60.93 -4.05 6.72
CA ALA A 29 -60.74 -5.06 5.68
C ALA A 29 -59.28 -5.55 5.68
N GLY A 30 -59.10 -6.77 6.18
CA GLY A 30 -58.09 -7.72 5.70
C GLY A 30 -56.61 -7.40 5.91
N GLU A 31 -56.01 -8.01 6.93
CA GLU A 31 -54.58 -8.34 6.90
C GLU A 31 -54.31 -9.35 5.77
N PRO A 32 -53.36 -9.08 4.86
CA PRO A 32 -52.51 -10.13 4.32
C PRO A 32 -51.28 -10.22 5.22
N ALA A 33 -51.05 -11.41 5.76
CA ALA A 33 -49.83 -11.74 6.51
C ALA A 33 -48.59 -11.29 5.71
N ALA A 34 -47.93 -10.25 6.22
CA ALA A 34 -46.61 -9.86 5.75
C ALA A 34 -45.67 -11.04 6.01
N GLY A 35 -45.20 -11.66 4.93
CA GLY A 35 -44.25 -12.76 4.96
C GLY A 35 -43.07 -12.40 5.86
N ALA A 36 -42.74 -13.33 6.75
CA ALA A 36 -41.54 -13.27 7.57
C ALA A 36 -40.31 -12.94 6.68
N PRO A 37 -39.38 -12.09 7.15
CA PRO A 37 -38.12 -11.91 6.44
C PRO A 37 -37.42 -13.28 6.34
N PRO A 38 -36.83 -13.65 5.19
CA PRO A 38 -36.13 -14.91 5.08
C PRO A 38 -34.98 -14.91 6.08
N ALA A 39 -35.08 -15.83 7.04
CA ALA A 39 -34.03 -16.13 7.98
C ALA A 39 -32.78 -16.59 7.21
N GLY A 40 -31.64 -15.96 7.53
CA GLY A 40 -30.39 -16.69 7.64
C GLY A 40 -29.78 -17.22 6.36
N GLY A 41 -29.61 -16.38 5.33
CA GLY A 41 -28.46 -16.54 4.46
C GLY A 41 -27.21 -16.13 5.24
N GLN A 42 -26.62 -17.03 6.03
CA GLN A 42 -25.26 -16.81 6.56
C GLN A 42 -24.37 -16.53 5.35
N ALA A 43 -24.01 -15.26 5.16
CA ALA A 43 -22.98 -14.90 4.20
C ALA A 43 -21.77 -15.73 4.60
N ARG A 44 -21.43 -16.74 3.79
CA ARG A 44 -20.19 -17.49 3.95
C ARG A 44 -19.11 -16.43 4.15
N PRO A 45 -18.32 -16.47 5.24
CA PRO A 45 -17.28 -15.47 5.43
C PRO A 45 -16.44 -15.49 4.16
N ARG A 46 -16.51 -14.39 3.40
CA ARG A 46 -15.61 -14.18 2.27
C ARG A 46 -14.23 -14.35 2.87
N PRO A 47 -13.39 -15.30 2.40
CA PRO A 47 -12.08 -15.47 2.98
C PRO A 47 -11.44 -14.09 3.01
N PRO A 48 -10.90 -13.65 4.16
CA PRO A 48 -10.28 -12.33 4.26
C PRO A 48 -9.32 -12.23 3.08
N ARG A 49 -9.52 -11.21 2.24
CA ARG A 49 -8.60 -10.92 1.13
C ARG A 49 -7.21 -10.94 1.75
N ALA A 50 -6.34 -11.82 1.26
CA ALA A 50 -5.02 -12.00 1.85
C ALA A 50 -4.39 -10.61 1.96
N THR A 51 -4.00 -10.22 3.17
CA THR A 51 -3.40 -8.92 3.40
C THR A 51 -2.06 -8.90 2.67
N ALA A 52 -1.60 -7.74 2.20
CA ALA A 52 -0.28 -7.65 1.56
C ALA A 52 0.84 -8.23 2.44
N ALA A 53 0.74 -8.07 3.77
CA ALA A 53 1.63 -8.71 4.74
C ALA A 53 1.57 -10.24 4.69
N ALA A 54 0.37 -10.84 4.60
CA ALA A 54 0.22 -12.29 4.49
C ALA A 54 0.76 -12.82 3.15
N GLU A 55 0.57 -12.07 2.07
CA GLU A 55 1.12 -12.42 0.76
C GLU A 55 2.65 -12.30 0.73
N ALA A 56 3.21 -11.25 1.34
CA ALA A 56 4.65 -11.08 1.53
C ALA A 56 5.26 -12.21 2.37
N ALA A 57 4.61 -12.60 3.48
CA ALA A 57 5.04 -13.72 4.31
C ALA A 57 5.01 -15.05 3.54
N ARG A 58 3.96 -15.28 2.72
CA ARG A 58 3.87 -16.47 1.86
C ARG A 58 4.94 -16.46 0.76
N TRP A 59 5.24 -15.31 0.17
CA TRP A 59 6.33 -15.17 -0.79
C TRP A 59 7.66 -15.54 -0.13
N HIS A 60 7.91 -15.01 1.07
CA HIS A 60 9.13 -15.29 1.82
C HIS A 60 9.26 -16.77 2.17
N ALA A 61 8.19 -17.41 2.69
CA ALA A 61 8.20 -18.83 2.99
C ALA A 61 8.49 -19.72 1.77
N ARG A 62 8.04 -19.31 0.57
CA ARG A 62 8.29 -20.06 -0.68
C ARG A 62 9.72 -19.91 -1.21
N HIS A 63 10.32 -18.72 -1.06
CA HIS A 63 11.59 -18.39 -1.73
C HIS A 63 12.78 -18.20 -0.78
N GLY A 64 12.56 -18.06 0.52
CA GLY A 64 13.61 -17.76 1.51
C GLY A 64 14.79 -18.72 1.42
N HIS A 65 14.51 -20.03 1.46
CA HIS A 65 15.55 -21.06 1.34
C HIS A 65 16.34 -21.04 0.02
N TYR A 66 15.80 -20.47 -1.06
CA TYR A 66 16.55 -20.30 -2.30
C TYR A 66 17.60 -19.20 -2.13
N PHE A 67 17.24 -18.05 -1.54
CA PHE A 67 18.17 -16.94 -1.33
C PHE A 67 19.20 -17.25 -0.23
N GLU A 68 18.80 -17.94 0.84
CA GLU A 68 19.72 -18.36 1.89
C GLU A 68 20.82 -19.26 1.32
N ARG A 69 20.44 -20.26 0.52
CA ARG A 69 21.39 -21.22 -0.05
C ARG A 69 22.26 -20.62 -1.13
N ASN A 70 21.70 -19.87 -2.08
CA ASN A 70 22.42 -19.44 -3.27
C ASN A 70 23.14 -18.10 -3.09
N TRP A 71 22.63 -17.25 -2.19
CA TRP A 71 23.10 -15.87 -2.03
C TRP A 71 23.53 -15.54 -0.61
N GLY A 72 23.38 -16.46 0.36
CA GLY A 72 23.77 -16.22 1.74
C GLY A 72 22.94 -15.14 2.43
N VAL A 73 21.74 -14.87 1.93
CA VAL A 73 20.85 -13.84 2.49
C VAL A 73 19.44 -14.36 2.64
N ASP A 74 18.82 -13.95 3.73
CA ASP A 74 17.40 -14.12 3.97
C ASP A 74 16.68 -12.82 3.56
N VAL A 75 15.75 -12.93 2.61
CA VAL A 75 15.01 -11.76 2.08
C VAL A 75 13.83 -11.45 3.00
N VAL A 76 14.01 -10.43 3.86
CA VAL A 76 13.00 -10.02 4.85
C VAL A 76 11.80 -9.35 4.18
N GLY A 77 12.01 -8.60 3.09
CA GLY A 77 10.94 -8.08 2.25
C GLY A 77 11.08 -6.60 1.89
N VAL A 78 10.06 -6.06 1.21
CA VAL A 78 10.00 -4.69 0.72
C VAL A 78 8.85 -3.95 1.40
N ARG A 79 9.13 -2.73 1.89
CA ARG A 79 8.13 -1.88 2.55
C ARG A 79 8.10 -0.48 1.95
N ARG A 80 6.91 0.12 1.92
CA ARG A 80 6.76 1.55 1.62
C ARG A 80 7.24 2.39 2.81
N VAL A 81 8.12 3.35 2.54
CA VAL A 81 8.63 4.32 3.52
C VAL A 81 8.52 5.74 2.95
N SER A 82 8.83 6.77 3.75
CA SER A 82 8.73 8.17 3.33
C SER A 82 7.37 8.52 2.72
N SER A 83 6.29 8.20 3.45
CA SER A 83 4.89 8.36 2.98
C SER A 83 4.56 7.65 1.65
N GLY A 84 5.37 6.66 1.26
CA GLY A 84 5.21 5.91 0.03
C GLY A 84 6.04 6.41 -1.15
N TYR A 85 6.83 7.48 -0.99
CA TYR A 85 7.74 7.98 -2.03
C TYR A 85 9.04 7.18 -2.14
N MET A 86 9.25 6.23 -1.23
CA MET A 86 10.41 5.35 -1.23
C MET A 86 10.01 3.91 -0.89
N LEU A 87 10.80 2.97 -1.37
CA LEU A 87 10.73 1.57 -1.00
C LEU A 87 12.00 1.19 -0.24
N ARG A 88 11.84 0.52 0.91
CA ARG A 88 12.94 -0.07 1.67
C ARG A 88 12.93 -1.58 1.46
N PHE A 89 13.99 -2.10 0.85
CA PHE A 89 14.28 -3.53 0.80
C PHE A 89 15.12 -3.92 2.01
N ASN A 90 14.71 -4.93 2.77
CA ASN A 90 15.47 -5.46 3.89
C ASN A 90 15.91 -6.89 3.59
N TYR A 91 17.14 -7.22 3.98
CA TYR A 91 17.68 -8.57 3.92
C TYR A 91 18.56 -8.82 5.14
N ARG A 92 18.61 -10.07 5.60
CA ARG A 92 19.49 -10.50 6.68
C ARG A 92 20.60 -11.36 6.10
N VAL A 93 21.82 -11.14 6.55
CA VAL A 93 22.96 -11.94 6.10
C VAL A 93 22.99 -13.26 6.87
N VAL A 94 23.05 -14.36 6.14
CA VAL A 94 23.20 -15.73 6.67
C VAL A 94 24.64 -16.21 6.45
N ASP A 95 25.19 -15.98 5.25
CA ASP A 95 26.57 -16.28 4.88
C ASP A 95 27.21 -15.01 4.28
N PRO A 96 28.12 -14.34 5.01
CA PRO A 96 28.78 -13.12 4.52
C PRO A 96 29.56 -13.28 3.22
N GLY A 97 30.15 -14.46 2.97
CA GLY A 97 30.95 -14.74 1.78
C GLY A 97 30.08 -14.78 0.52
N ARG A 98 28.92 -15.43 0.60
CA ARG A 98 27.94 -15.46 -0.51
C ARG A 98 27.20 -14.13 -0.65
N ALA A 99 26.90 -13.46 0.46
CA ALA A 99 26.19 -12.18 0.47
C ALA A 99 27.01 -11.03 -0.10
N ALA A 100 28.34 -11.18 -0.21
CA ALA A 100 29.24 -10.16 -0.74
C ALA A 100 28.81 -9.63 -2.13
N ALA A 101 28.20 -10.48 -2.96
CA ALA A 101 27.68 -10.10 -4.28
C ALA A 101 26.64 -8.96 -4.24
N LEU A 102 25.89 -8.82 -3.14
CA LEU A 102 24.89 -7.75 -2.97
C LEU A 102 25.52 -6.40 -2.57
N THR A 103 26.79 -6.41 -2.15
CA THR A 103 27.52 -5.22 -1.69
C THR A 103 28.54 -4.70 -2.71
N ASP A 104 28.63 -5.31 -3.88
CA ASP A 104 29.56 -4.86 -4.93
C ASP A 104 29.21 -3.43 -5.38
N ARG A 105 30.16 -2.51 -5.18
CA ARG A 105 30.03 -1.09 -5.51
C ARG A 105 29.88 -0.84 -7.01
N LYS A 106 30.34 -1.78 -7.85
CA LYS A 106 30.22 -1.70 -9.31
C LYS A 106 28.79 -1.98 -9.76
N VAL A 107 28.02 -2.71 -8.96
CA VAL A 107 26.65 -3.08 -9.28
C VAL A 107 25.67 -1.99 -8.85
N ARG A 108 24.78 -1.63 -9.78
CA ARG A 108 23.69 -0.69 -9.54
C ARG A 108 22.40 -1.49 -9.28
N PRO A 109 21.94 -1.58 -8.03
CA PRO A 109 20.67 -2.25 -7.73
C PRO A 109 19.49 -1.40 -8.23
N TYR A 110 18.43 -2.06 -8.69
CA TYR A 110 17.16 -1.42 -9.06
C TYR A 110 15.98 -2.36 -8.81
N LEU A 111 14.81 -1.77 -8.58
CA LEU A 111 13.54 -2.49 -8.55
C LEU A 111 12.83 -2.33 -9.90
N ILE A 112 12.02 -3.31 -10.27
CA ILE A 112 11.09 -3.21 -11.39
C ILE A 112 9.70 -3.36 -10.80
N ASP A 113 8.82 -2.39 -11.05
CA ASP A 113 7.39 -2.58 -10.79
C ASP A 113 6.82 -3.56 -11.82
N GLU A 114 6.26 -4.68 -11.39
CA GLU A 114 5.81 -5.74 -12.32
C GLU A 114 4.53 -5.34 -13.05
N ALA A 115 3.75 -4.41 -12.51
CA ALA A 115 2.51 -3.95 -13.13
C ALA A 115 2.77 -3.01 -14.32
N THR A 116 3.76 -2.12 -14.20
CA THR A 116 4.06 -1.11 -15.23
C THR A 116 5.37 -1.37 -15.97
N HIS A 117 6.15 -2.37 -15.54
CA HIS A 117 7.52 -2.63 -15.98
C HIS A 117 8.47 -1.45 -15.78
N THR A 118 8.12 -0.49 -14.92
CA THR A 118 8.93 0.70 -14.65
C THR A 118 10.11 0.32 -13.76
N ALA A 119 11.33 0.65 -14.21
CA ALA A 119 12.52 0.52 -13.40
C ALA A 119 12.62 1.67 -12.38
N LEU A 120 12.65 1.30 -11.11
CA LEU A 120 12.80 2.17 -9.95
C LEU A 120 14.24 2.09 -9.46
N ALA A 121 15.04 3.10 -9.82
CA ALA A 121 16.41 3.20 -9.38
C ALA A 121 16.53 3.62 -7.91
N VAL A 122 17.68 3.31 -7.31
CA VAL A 122 18.12 4.00 -6.09
C VAL A 122 18.25 5.49 -6.43
N PRO A 123 17.61 6.40 -5.67
CA PRO A 123 17.79 7.84 -5.90
C PRO A 123 19.28 8.14 -5.86
N ALA A 124 19.78 8.86 -6.86
CA ALA A 124 21.17 9.33 -6.88
C ALA A 124 21.34 10.41 -5.81
N MET A 125 21.33 10.01 -4.54
CA MET A 125 21.90 10.83 -3.49
C MET A 125 23.41 10.72 -3.71
N GLU A 126 24.00 11.81 -4.17
CA GLU A 126 25.42 11.99 -4.53
C GLU A 126 26.39 11.60 -3.38
N ASN A 127 25.87 11.30 -2.19
CA ASN A 127 26.61 10.86 -1.00
C ASN A 127 26.21 9.48 -0.43
N VAL A 128 25.59 8.60 -1.23
CA VAL A 128 25.62 7.14 -0.93
C VAL A 128 26.97 6.54 -1.36
N GLY A 129 27.85 7.35 -1.97
CA GLY A 129 29.23 7.04 -2.32
C GLY A 129 30.17 6.76 -1.15
N GLU A 130 29.79 7.11 0.09
CA GLU A 130 30.59 6.82 1.31
C GLU A 130 29.87 5.95 2.35
N LEU A 131 28.55 5.70 2.21
CA LEU A 131 27.72 5.04 3.22
C LEU A 131 26.96 3.78 2.74
N ARG A 132 27.33 3.19 1.61
CA ARG A 132 27.02 1.76 1.41
C ARG A 132 27.92 0.98 2.36
N GLN A 133 27.32 0.19 3.26
CA GLN A 133 28.09 -0.63 4.20
C GLN A 133 29.15 -1.40 3.44
N VAL A 134 30.39 -1.03 3.73
CA VAL A 134 31.56 -1.66 3.17
C VAL A 134 31.68 -2.99 3.87
N ALA A 135 31.95 -4.05 3.11
CA ALA A 135 32.34 -5.34 3.67
C ALA A 135 33.40 -5.14 4.79
N PRO A 136 33.39 -5.98 5.83
CA PRO A 136 32.68 -7.25 5.92
C PRO A 136 31.22 -7.13 6.35
N LEU A 137 30.35 -7.93 5.72
CA LEU A 137 29.01 -8.18 6.23
C LEU A 137 29.09 -9.04 7.50
N GLU A 138 28.25 -8.73 8.48
CA GLU A 138 28.15 -9.50 9.72
C GLU A 138 27.05 -10.56 9.58
N PRO A 139 27.32 -11.81 10.00
CA PRO A 139 26.30 -12.85 10.01
C PRO A 139 25.16 -12.48 10.97
N ASN A 140 23.94 -12.88 10.61
CA ASN A 140 22.70 -12.63 11.34
C ASN A 140 22.35 -11.14 11.53
N ARG A 141 22.97 -10.23 10.78
CA ARG A 141 22.63 -8.80 10.77
C ARG A 141 21.70 -8.45 9.63
N THR A 142 20.72 -7.61 9.91
CA THR A 142 19.79 -7.07 8.91
C THR A 142 20.34 -5.78 8.31
N TYR A 143 20.30 -5.73 6.99
CA TYR A 143 20.76 -4.64 6.16
C TYR A 143 19.61 -4.18 5.24
N PHE A 144 19.73 -2.98 4.67
CA PHE A 144 18.67 -2.42 3.84
C PHE A 144 19.19 -1.61 2.66
N MET A 145 18.35 -1.51 1.63
CA MET A 145 18.53 -0.64 0.47
C MET A 145 17.27 0.21 0.27
N ILE A 146 17.44 1.45 -0.18
CA ILE A 146 16.33 2.38 -0.44
C ILE A 146 16.23 2.65 -1.94
N PHE A 147 15.01 2.60 -2.47
CA PHE A 147 14.67 2.87 -3.86
C PHE A 147 13.64 3.99 -3.93
N GLY A 148 13.68 4.79 -5.01
CA GLY A 148 12.68 5.81 -5.25
C GLY A 148 11.35 5.17 -5.65
N ASN A 149 10.25 5.81 -5.29
CA ASN A 149 8.90 5.45 -5.73
C ASN A 149 8.17 6.73 -6.18
N PRO A 150 8.52 7.27 -7.36
CA PRO A 150 8.00 8.54 -7.84
C PRO A 150 6.48 8.48 -7.94
N GLY A 151 5.80 9.49 -7.40
CA GLY A 151 4.34 9.55 -7.35
C GLY A 151 3.67 8.42 -6.55
N GLY A 152 4.43 7.64 -5.77
CA GLY A 152 3.90 6.46 -5.08
C GLY A 152 3.43 5.36 -6.04
N LEU A 153 4.08 5.24 -7.22
CA LEU A 153 3.77 4.28 -8.28
C LEU A 153 3.44 2.89 -7.72
N VAL A 154 4.35 2.34 -6.92
CA VAL A 154 4.17 1.05 -6.24
C VAL A 154 3.37 1.24 -4.97
N ARG A 155 2.22 0.56 -4.91
CA ARG A 155 1.31 0.55 -3.76
C ARG A 155 1.54 -0.68 -2.88
N LYS A 156 0.97 -0.66 -1.68
CA LYS A 156 0.89 -1.83 -0.80
C LYS A 156 0.16 -2.96 -1.53
N GLY A 157 0.71 -4.17 -1.49
CA GLY A 157 0.27 -5.33 -2.27
C GLY A 157 0.78 -5.34 -3.71
N GLY A 158 1.55 -4.33 -4.14
CA GLY A 158 2.22 -4.35 -5.44
C GLY A 158 3.31 -5.41 -5.48
N HIS A 159 3.59 -5.91 -6.68
CA HIS A 159 4.67 -6.86 -6.92
C HIS A 159 5.85 -6.14 -7.57
N VAL A 160 7.04 -6.42 -7.06
CA VAL A 160 8.27 -5.87 -7.59
C VAL A 160 9.31 -6.96 -7.81
N THR A 161 10.19 -6.74 -8.77
CA THR A 161 11.38 -7.56 -8.97
C THR A 161 12.62 -6.76 -8.57
N LEU A 162 13.45 -7.28 -7.66
CA LEU A 162 14.74 -6.71 -7.31
C LEU A 162 15.86 -7.32 -8.15
N VAL A 163 16.69 -6.48 -8.75
CA VAL A 163 17.87 -6.89 -9.50
C VAL A 163 19.11 -6.22 -8.94
N ILE A 164 20.11 -7.03 -8.59
CA ILE A 164 21.44 -6.61 -8.13
C ILE A 164 22.48 -7.47 -8.85
N GLY A 165 22.89 -7.05 -10.05
CA GLY A 165 23.82 -7.84 -10.86
C GLY A 165 23.16 -9.17 -11.23
N ASN A 166 23.74 -10.27 -10.75
CA ASN A 166 23.20 -11.62 -10.97
C ASN A 166 22.14 -12.01 -9.93
N PHE A 167 22.03 -11.28 -8.83
CA PHE A 167 20.97 -11.50 -7.84
C PHE A 167 19.65 -10.97 -8.41
N ARG A 168 18.64 -11.84 -8.43
CA ARG A 168 17.30 -11.51 -8.90
C ARG A 168 16.26 -12.12 -7.98
N ALA A 169 15.38 -11.28 -7.44
CA ALA A 169 14.26 -11.69 -6.60
C ALA A 169 12.95 -11.17 -7.19
N GLU A 170 12.18 -12.07 -7.79
CA GLU A 170 10.94 -11.78 -8.51
C GLU A 170 9.72 -11.96 -7.62
N GLY A 171 8.64 -11.24 -7.93
CA GLY A 171 7.34 -11.38 -7.28
C GLY A 171 7.32 -10.90 -5.82
N LEU A 172 8.31 -10.09 -5.39
CA LEU A 172 8.35 -9.52 -4.04
C LEU A 172 7.09 -8.71 -3.79
N VAL A 173 6.34 -9.04 -2.75
CA VAL A 173 5.14 -8.31 -2.37
C VAL A 173 5.52 -7.15 -1.46
N VAL A 174 5.04 -5.97 -1.79
CA VAL A 174 5.27 -4.75 -1.01
C VAL A 174 4.26 -4.63 0.13
N ASP A 175 4.74 -4.57 1.37
CA ASP A 175 3.92 -4.34 2.55
C ASP A 175 3.80 -2.85 2.94
#